data_AF-A0A955TS31-F1
#
_entry.id   AF-A0A955TS31-F1
#
_cell.length_a   1.000
_cell.length_b   1.000
_cell.length_c   1.000
_cell.angle_alpha   90.00
_cell.angle_beta   90.00
_cell.angle_gamma   90.00
#
_symmetry.space_group_name_H-M   'P 1'
#
loop_
_entity.id
_entity.type
_entity.pdbx_description
1 polymer ?
#
loop_
_entity_poly.entity_id
_entity_poly.type
_entity_poly.pdbx_seq_one_letter_code
_entity_poly.pdbx_strand_id
1 'polypeptide(L)'
;MNMMENAPINVMFADRDFKIQYVNPASVKTLRGIEHLLPIKVDQILGSSIDVFHKNPQHQRRLLADPNNLPHQANIQLGSETLDLLVSPIYDNNKNYLGAMVTWEVITTKLENERKVKEAAEREKENQRKLQEGVAEIAQIGSNLASASEELTSVSGTMGSTAEETSSQANVVAAAAEEVSKNVQSVSTGSEEMTASIQEIAKNTTEAAKVASQAVNVAESTNATVAKLGQSSAEIGSIIKVINSIAQQTNLLALNA
;
A
#
# COMPACT_ATOMS: atom_id res chain seq x y z
N MET A 1 -9.66 82.69 21.66
CA MET A 1 -8.33 82.31 21.17
C MET A 1 -7.76 81.18 22.06
N ASN A 2 -8.30 79.95 22.01
CA ASN A 2 -7.80 78.88 22.91
C ASN A 2 -8.12 77.42 22.54
N MET A 3 -8.80 77.13 21.41
CA MET A 3 -9.16 75.74 21.06
C MET A 3 -8.02 74.99 20.35
N MET A 4 -7.26 75.65 19.47
CA MET A 4 -6.15 75.03 18.72
C MET A 4 -4.88 74.83 19.56
N GLU A 5 -4.70 75.69 20.57
CA GLU A 5 -3.54 75.65 21.47
C GLU A 5 -3.53 74.40 22.35
N ASN A 6 -4.72 73.94 22.76
CA ASN A 6 -4.89 72.75 23.59
C ASN A 6 -5.30 71.51 22.78
N ALA A 7 -5.34 71.61 21.44
CA ALA A 7 -5.69 70.48 20.60
C ALA A 7 -4.55 69.44 20.61
N PRO A 8 -4.86 68.14 20.80
CA PRO A 8 -3.85 67.08 20.79
C PRO A 8 -3.32 66.76 19.38
N ILE A 9 -3.96 67.31 18.34
CA ILE A 9 -3.61 67.10 16.93
C ILE A 9 -2.53 68.12 16.54
N ASN A 10 -1.55 67.71 15.75
CA ASN A 10 -0.55 68.64 15.24
C ASN A 10 -1.17 69.54 14.18
N VAL A 11 -1.11 70.85 14.38
CA VAL A 11 -1.58 71.87 13.44
C VAL A 11 -0.51 72.92 13.17
N MET A 12 -0.33 73.24 11.88
CA MET A 12 0.44 74.40 11.41
C MET A 12 -0.39 75.21 10.40
N PHE A 13 -0.18 76.52 10.34
CA PHE A 13 -0.82 77.40 9.36
C PHE A 13 0.22 78.26 8.67
N ALA A 14 0.14 78.31 7.34
CA ALA A 14 0.92 79.20 6.50
C ALA A 14 0.01 80.18 5.75
N ASP A 15 0.43 81.43 5.69
CA ASP A 15 -0.28 82.49 4.95
C ASP A 15 -0.13 82.34 3.43
N ARG A 16 -0.70 83.30 2.68
CA ARG A 16 -0.61 83.37 1.22
C ARG A 16 0.79 83.63 0.67
N ASP A 17 1.70 84.13 1.50
CA ASP A 17 3.12 84.28 1.16
C ASP A 17 3.91 82.99 1.46
N PHE A 18 3.20 81.93 1.85
CA PHE A 18 3.73 80.61 2.20
C PHE A 18 4.68 80.66 3.40
N LYS A 19 4.49 81.64 4.29
CA LYS A 19 5.21 81.74 5.57
C LYS A 19 4.37 81.13 6.68
N ILE A 20 5.02 80.33 7.52
CA ILE A 20 4.36 79.70 8.66
C ILE A 20 4.06 80.76 9.71
N GLN A 21 2.78 81.03 9.94
CA GLN A 21 2.33 82.06 10.89
C GLN A 21 1.89 81.45 12.23
N TYR A 22 1.61 80.14 12.27
CA TYR A 22 1.22 79.48 13.50
C TYR A 22 1.61 78.01 13.51
N VAL A 23 2.03 77.54 14.68
CA VAL A 23 2.36 76.15 14.99
C VAL A 23 1.87 75.88 16.41
N ASN A 24 0.99 74.90 16.60
CA ASN A 24 0.45 74.62 17.94
C ASN A 24 1.46 73.82 18.81
N PRO A 25 1.30 73.80 20.15
CA PRO A 25 2.22 73.10 21.05
C PRO A 25 2.37 71.60 20.74
N ALA A 26 1.29 70.93 20.30
CA ALA A 26 1.35 69.53 19.87
C ALA A 26 2.33 69.36 18.70
N SER A 27 2.23 70.21 17.66
CA SER A 27 3.16 70.20 16.53
C SER A 27 4.60 70.45 16.99
N VAL A 28 4.84 71.44 17.84
CA VAL A 28 6.20 71.72 18.34
C VAL A 28 6.78 70.50 19.05
N LYS A 29 6.00 69.84 19.92
CA LYS A 29 6.43 68.63 20.62
C LYS A 29 6.76 67.49 19.64
N THR A 30 5.88 67.25 18.67
CA THR A 30 6.09 66.20 17.65
C THR A 30 7.31 66.51 16.77
N LEU A 31 7.43 67.75 16.29
CA LEU A 31 8.56 68.23 15.48
C LEU A 31 9.89 68.10 16.23
N ARG A 32 9.93 68.35 17.55
CA ARG A 32 11.14 68.12 18.36
C ARG A 32 11.54 66.64 18.40
N GLY A 33 10.58 65.72 18.44
CA GLY A 33 10.86 64.28 18.37
C GLY A 33 11.50 63.85 17.06
N ILE A 34 11.13 64.50 15.95
CA ILE A 34 11.64 64.22 14.60
C ILE A 34 12.63 65.27 14.08
N GLU A 35 13.17 66.13 14.95
CA GLU A 35 13.98 67.30 14.54
C GLU A 35 15.23 66.90 13.75
N HIS A 36 15.79 65.72 14.04
CA HIS A 36 16.93 65.15 13.32
C HIS A 36 16.64 64.84 11.83
N LEU A 37 15.37 64.78 11.44
CA LEU A 37 14.91 64.56 10.07
C LEU A 37 14.49 65.85 9.36
N LEU A 38 14.43 66.98 10.09
CA LEU A 38 13.98 68.26 9.56
C LEU A 38 15.13 69.06 8.94
N PRO A 39 14.87 69.81 7.85
CA PRO A 39 15.86 70.66 7.20
C PRO A 39 16.17 71.95 7.98
N ILE A 40 15.34 72.31 8.97
CA ILE A 40 15.50 73.48 9.83
C ILE A 40 15.23 73.11 11.29
N LYS A 41 15.78 73.89 12.22
CA LYS A 41 15.53 73.73 13.66
C LYS A 41 14.10 74.10 14.02
N VAL A 42 13.52 73.41 15.00
CA VAL A 42 12.10 73.60 15.38
C VAL A 42 11.83 75.04 15.81
N ASP A 43 12.77 75.64 16.53
CA ASP A 43 12.67 77.01 17.02
C ASP A 43 12.71 78.07 15.90
N GLN A 44 13.07 77.67 14.67
CA GLN A 44 13.12 78.54 13.48
C GLN A 44 11.93 78.33 12.53
N ILE A 45 11.01 77.42 12.84
CA ILE A 45 9.89 77.08 11.96
C ILE A 45 8.91 78.25 11.85
N LEU A 46 8.60 78.90 12.95
CA LEU A 46 7.69 80.06 12.94
C LEU A 46 8.31 81.21 12.14
N GLY A 47 7.57 81.74 11.17
CA GLY A 47 7.99 82.79 10.25
C GLY A 47 8.83 82.31 9.06
N SER A 48 9.28 81.04 9.05
CA SER A 48 9.97 80.46 7.90
C SER A 48 9.02 80.17 6.75
N SER A 49 9.56 80.07 5.53
CA SER A 49 8.77 79.63 4.37
C SER A 49 8.62 78.11 4.38
N ILE A 50 7.42 77.61 4.04
CA ILE A 50 7.18 76.16 3.90
C ILE A 50 8.04 75.50 2.81
N ASP A 51 8.63 76.29 1.91
CA ASP A 51 9.49 75.82 0.82
C ASP A 51 10.65 74.97 1.34
N VAL A 52 11.16 75.27 2.53
CA VAL A 52 12.29 74.54 3.14
C VAL A 52 11.99 73.05 3.34
N PHE A 53 10.72 72.67 3.45
CA PHE A 53 10.28 71.29 3.66
C PHE A 53 9.99 70.53 2.35
N HIS A 54 10.03 71.20 1.19
CA HIS A 54 9.57 70.63 -0.07
C HIS A 54 10.69 70.55 -1.11
N LYS A 55 10.89 69.36 -1.70
CA LYS A 55 11.88 69.17 -2.78
C LYS A 55 11.58 70.01 -4.03
N ASN A 56 10.30 70.27 -4.32
CA ASN A 56 9.87 71.11 -5.44
C ASN A 56 8.89 72.19 -4.95
N PRO A 57 9.38 73.29 -4.34
CA PRO A 57 8.51 74.28 -3.72
C PRO A 57 7.48 74.91 -4.66
N GLN A 58 7.81 75.04 -5.95
CA GLN A 58 6.89 75.58 -6.97
C GLN A 58 5.65 74.71 -7.17
N HIS A 59 5.72 73.41 -6.90
CA HIS A 59 4.55 72.54 -6.97
C HIS A 59 3.60 72.84 -5.81
N GLN A 60 4.09 72.86 -4.56
CA GLN A 60 3.26 73.16 -3.41
C GLN A 60 2.72 74.58 -3.42
N ARG A 61 3.50 75.57 -3.87
CA ARG A 61 3.00 76.94 -4.05
C ARG A 61 1.82 76.99 -5.02
N ARG A 62 1.89 76.28 -6.15
CA ARG A 62 0.76 76.20 -7.12
C ARG A 62 -0.45 75.50 -6.53
N LEU A 63 -0.24 74.40 -5.82
CA LEU A 63 -1.31 73.65 -5.16
C LEU A 63 -2.04 74.51 -4.13
N LEU A 64 -1.29 75.15 -3.22
CA LEU A 64 -1.82 75.90 -2.09
C LEU A 64 -2.31 77.31 -2.43
N ALA A 65 -1.94 77.86 -3.60
CA ALA A 65 -2.39 79.16 -4.07
C ALA A 65 -3.88 79.19 -4.43
N ASP A 66 -4.43 78.06 -4.90
CA ASP A 66 -5.86 77.94 -5.22
C ASP A 66 -6.57 77.09 -4.16
N PRO A 67 -7.47 77.68 -3.35
CA PRO A 67 -8.17 76.95 -2.30
C PRO A 67 -9.08 75.84 -2.82
N ASN A 68 -9.45 75.81 -4.11
CA ASN A 68 -10.23 74.70 -4.69
C ASN A 68 -9.43 73.39 -4.80
N ASN A 69 -8.09 73.46 -4.71
CA ASN A 69 -7.25 72.28 -4.61
C ASN A 69 -7.25 71.68 -3.20
N LEU A 70 -7.92 72.33 -2.24
CA LEU A 70 -8.00 71.93 -0.85
C LEU A 70 -9.45 71.54 -0.48
N PRO A 71 -9.66 70.55 0.40
CA PRO A 71 -8.64 69.86 1.18
C PRO A 71 -7.80 68.87 0.36
N HIS A 72 -6.51 68.77 0.71
CA HIS A 72 -5.58 67.83 0.11
C HIS A 72 -5.01 66.90 1.18
N GLN A 73 -5.16 65.60 0.98
CA GLN A 73 -4.60 64.58 1.87
C GLN A 73 -3.44 63.87 1.20
N ALA A 74 -2.35 63.67 1.95
CA ALA A 74 -1.17 62.98 1.46
C ALA A 74 -0.42 62.29 2.60
N ASN A 75 0.04 61.07 2.33
CA ASN A 75 1.03 60.40 3.18
C ASN A 75 2.42 60.67 2.60
N ILE A 76 3.32 61.21 3.42
CA ILE A 76 4.68 61.50 3.02
C ILE A 76 5.68 60.70 3.85
N GLN A 77 6.78 60.31 3.22
CA GLN A 77 7.91 59.68 3.91
C GLN A 77 8.94 60.75 4.27
N LEU A 78 9.27 60.84 5.56
CA LEU A 78 10.31 61.70 6.10
C LEU A 78 11.30 60.83 6.88
N GLY A 79 12.43 60.48 6.26
CA GLY A 79 13.37 59.51 6.83
C GLY A 79 12.70 58.16 7.08
N SER A 80 12.78 57.66 8.32
CA SER A 80 12.09 56.44 8.76
C SER A 80 10.60 56.64 9.06
N GLU A 81 10.14 57.89 9.16
CA GLU A 81 8.77 58.20 9.58
C GLU A 81 7.83 58.41 8.39
N THR A 82 6.60 57.93 8.51
CA THR A 82 5.49 58.23 7.61
C THR A 82 4.55 59.22 8.29
N LEU A 83 4.28 60.34 7.63
CA LEU A 83 3.37 61.37 8.12
C LEU A 83 2.10 61.35 7.28
N ASP A 84 0.94 61.33 7.92
CA ASP A 84 -0.36 61.62 7.29
C ASP A 84 -0.62 63.11 7.42
N LEU A 85 -0.84 63.76 6.28
CA LEU A 85 -1.08 65.20 6.18
C LEU A 85 -2.47 65.43 5.60
N LEU A 86 -3.22 66.31 6.23
CA LEU A 86 -4.44 66.88 5.68
C LEU A 86 -4.31 68.41 5.65
N VAL A 87 -4.26 68.97 4.46
CA VAL A 87 -4.16 70.40 4.24
C VAL A 87 -5.55 70.96 3.90
N SER A 88 -5.99 71.97 4.62
CA SER A 88 -7.32 72.59 4.49
C SER A 88 -7.21 74.11 4.31
N PRO A 89 -8.13 74.74 3.56
CA PRO A 89 -8.09 76.18 3.38
C PRO A 89 -8.63 76.91 4.61
N ILE A 90 -8.01 78.03 4.98
CA ILE A 90 -8.50 78.94 6.03
C ILE A 90 -9.01 80.22 5.38
N TYR A 91 -10.16 80.69 5.84
CA TYR A 91 -10.79 81.93 5.38
C TYR A 91 -10.94 82.93 6.53
N ASP A 92 -10.95 84.22 6.20
CA ASP A 92 -11.34 85.27 7.14
C ASP A 92 -12.87 85.35 7.29
N ASN A 93 -13.34 86.26 8.14
CA ASN A 93 -14.78 86.49 8.36
C ASN A 93 -15.52 86.98 7.10
N ASN A 94 -14.80 87.51 6.12
CA ASN A 94 -15.33 88.02 4.85
C ASN A 94 -15.24 86.95 3.73
N LYS A 95 -14.88 85.70 4.05
CA LYS A 95 -14.65 84.60 3.11
C LYS A 95 -13.48 84.79 2.16
N ASN A 96 -12.54 85.69 2.47
CA ASN A 96 -11.28 85.76 1.74
C ASN A 96 -10.35 84.65 2.20
N TYR A 97 -9.68 84.00 1.27
CA TYR A 97 -8.68 82.98 1.57
C TYR A 97 -7.49 83.60 2.28
N LEU A 98 -7.16 83.08 3.47
CA LEU A 98 -6.04 83.55 4.31
C LEU A 98 -4.77 82.71 4.13
N GLY A 99 -4.91 81.45 3.72
CA GLY A 99 -3.79 80.51 3.57
C GLY A 99 -4.18 79.08 3.93
N ALA A 100 -3.19 78.22 4.01
CA ALA A 100 -3.38 76.79 4.19
C ALA A 100 -3.04 76.36 5.63
N MET A 101 -3.94 75.60 6.25
CA MET A 101 -3.69 74.91 7.51
C MET A 101 -3.42 73.44 7.23
N VAL A 102 -2.35 72.89 7.80
CA VAL A 102 -2.07 71.46 7.77
C VAL A 102 -2.31 70.86 9.15
N THR A 103 -3.15 69.83 9.20
CA THR A 103 -3.26 68.90 10.33
C THR A 103 -2.47 67.65 10.00
N TRP A 104 -1.67 67.13 10.92
CA TRP A 104 -0.80 65.99 10.63
C TRP A 104 -0.50 65.08 11.81
N GLU A 105 -0.09 63.84 11.50
CA GLU A 105 0.26 62.83 12.48
C GLU A 105 1.38 61.92 11.93
N VAL A 106 2.24 61.40 12.83
CA VAL A 106 3.21 60.35 12.50
C VAL A 106 2.52 58.99 12.65
N ILE A 107 2.34 58.26 11.54
CA ILE A 107 1.56 57.02 11.49
C ILE A 107 2.41 55.75 11.29
N THR A 108 3.73 55.86 11.32
CA THR A 108 4.69 54.76 11.04
C THR A 108 4.39 53.49 11.83
N THR A 109 4.35 53.60 13.16
CA THR A 109 4.08 52.47 14.06
C THR A 109 2.70 51.88 13.84
N LYS A 110 1.70 52.72 13.53
CA LYS A 110 0.34 52.28 13.23
C LYS A 110 0.31 51.41 11.97
N LEU A 111 0.93 51.88 10.88
CA LEU A 111 1.02 51.14 9.63
C LEU A 111 1.80 49.82 9.79
N GLU A 112 2.91 49.84 10.54
CA GLU A 112 3.70 48.62 10.79
C GLU A 112 2.89 47.59 11.59
N ASN A 113 2.17 48.01 12.62
CA ASN A 113 1.32 47.15 13.41
C ASN A 113 0.17 46.57 12.59
N GLU A 114 -0.51 47.38 11.77
CA GLU A 114 -1.56 46.90 10.87
C GLU A 114 -1.02 45.87 9.87
N ARG A 115 0.19 46.08 9.32
CA ARG A 115 0.84 45.12 8.43
C ARG A 115 1.17 43.81 9.17
N LYS A 116 1.76 43.89 10.37
CA LYS A 116 2.08 42.73 11.21
C LYS A 116 0.84 41.90 11.55
N VAL A 117 -0.27 42.56 11.88
CA VAL A 117 -1.56 41.90 12.17
C VAL A 117 -2.08 41.19 10.92
N LYS A 118 -2.06 41.84 9.75
CA LYS A 118 -2.48 41.21 8.49
C LYS A 118 -1.64 39.99 8.14
N GLU A 119 -0.31 40.10 8.25
CA GLU A 119 0.59 38.97 7.97
C GLU A 119 0.43 37.82 8.95
N ALA A 120 0.21 38.11 10.24
CA ALA A 120 -0.06 37.09 11.24
C ALA A 120 -1.40 36.37 10.96
N ALA A 121 -2.44 37.12 10.58
CA ALA A 121 -3.75 36.55 10.25
C ALA A 121 -3.68 35.62 9.02
N GLU A 122 -2.94 36.01 7.97
CA GLU A 122 -2.76 35.17 6.79
C GLU A 122 -1.95 33.90 7.10
N ARG A 123 -0.88 34.00 7.90
CA ARG A 123 -0.11 32.82 8.33
C ARG A 123 -0.94 31.88 9.18
N GLU A 124 -1.74 32.41 10.10
CA GLU A 124 -2.62 31.59 10.93
C GLU A 124 -3.67 30.87 10.08
N LYS A 125 -4.26 31.55 9.09
CA LYS A 125 -5.21 30.95 8.15
C LYS A 125 -4.56 29.86 7.31
N GLU A 126 -3.33 30.07 6.84
CA GLU A 126 -2.57 29.05 6.10
C GLU A 126 -2.27 27.83 6.98
N ASN A 127 -1.85 28.04 8.23
CA ASN A 127 -1.60 26.98 9.19
C ASN A 127 -2.86 26.19 9.51
N GLN A 128 -3.99 26.87 9.71
CA GLN A 128 -5.29 26.23 9.93
C GLN A 128 -5.70 25.38 8.73
N ARG A 129 -5.50 25.86 7.49
CA ARG A 129 -5.77 25.08 6.28
C ARG A 129 -4.91 23.83 6.21
N LYS A 130 -3.60 23.95 6.44
CA LYS A 130 -2.68 22.80 6.45
C LYS A 130 -3.04 21.80 7.54
N LEU A 131 -3.45 22.28 8.71
CA LEU A 131 -3.91 21.41 9.80
C LEU A 131 -5.19 20.66 9.42
N GLN A 132 -6.17 21.34 8.82
CA GLN A 132 -7.41 20.71 8.33
C GLN A 132 -7.13 19.66 7.25
N GLU A 133 -6.23 19.96 6.31
CA GLU A 133 -5.79 19.01 5.28
C GLU A 133 -5.12 17.77 5.89
N GLY A 134 -4.20 17.98 6.85
CA GLY A 134 -3.53 16.87 7.55
C GLY A 134 -4.50 16.01 8.36
N VAL A 135 -5.48 16.61 9.04
CA VAL A 135 -6.52 15.86 9.77
C VAL A 135 -7.38 15.03 8.82
N ALA A 136 -7.76 15.59 7.66
CA ALA A 136 -8.53 14.86 6.65
C ALA A 136 -7.75 13.68 6.06
N GLU A 137 -6.46 13.86 5.80
CA GLU A 137 -5.58 12.79 5.33
C GLU A 137 -5.44 11.66 6.36
N ILE A 138 -5.24 12.01 7.64
CA ILE A 138 -5.20 11.02 8.74
C ILE A 138 -6.52 10.25 8.84
N ALA A 139 -7.67 10.92 8.71
CA ALA A 139 -8.97 10.27 8.73
C ALA A 139 -9.13 9.27 7.57
N GLN A 140 -8.67 9.64 6.36
CA GLN A 140 -8.69 8.75 5.21
C GLN A 140 -7.78 7.52 5.39
N ILE A 141 -6.57 7.73 5.93
CA ILE A 141 -5.65 6.64 6.25
C ILE A 141 -6.28 5.70 7.28
N GLY A 142 -6.93 6.23 8.31
CA GLY A 142 -7.65 5.45 9.31
C GLY A 142 -8.76 4.59 8.70
N SER A 143 -9.55 5.15 7.77
CA SER A 143 -10.60 4.41 7.05
C SER A 143 -10.01 3.27 6.20
N ASN A 144 -8.95 3.54 5.44
CA ASN A 144 -8.31 2.52 4.60
C ASN A 144 -7.72 1.39 5.46
N LEU A 145 -7.11 1.72 6.59
CA LEU A 145 -6.57 0.74 7.52
C LEU A 145 -7.66 -0.12 8.16
N ALA A 146 -8.81 0.47 8.50
CA ALA A 146 -9.96 -0.27 9.03
C ALA A 146 -10.48 -1.29 8.01
N SER A 147 -10.70 -0.88 6.75
CA SER A 147 -11.13 -1.79 5.68
C SER A 147 -10.13 -2.92 5.42
N ALA A 148 -8.82 -2.62 5.38
CA ALA A 148 -7.79 -3.65 5.23
C ALA A 148 -7.77 -4.64 6.42
N SER A 149 -8.06 -4.18 7.63
CA SER A 149 -8.15 -5.02 8.82
C SER A 149 -9.37 -5.94 8.80
N GLU A 150 -10.51 -5.46 8.28
CA GLU A 150 -11.70 -6.28 8.06
C GLU A 150 -11.47 -7.37 7.02
N GLU A 151 -10.81 -7.03 5.89
CA GLU A 151 -10.41 -8.01 4.87
C GLU A 151 -9.46 -9.07 5.45
N LEU A 152 -8.43 -8.66 6.21
CA LEU A 152 -7.51 -9.59 6.87
C LEU A 152 -8.21 -10.50 7.87
N THR A 153 -9.19 -9.99 8.61
CA THR A 153 -9.99 -10.80 9.55
C THR A 153 -10.81 -11.84 8.79
N SER A 154 -11.43 -11.44 7.67
CA SER A 154 -12.18 -12.36 6.80
C SER A 154 -11.28 -13.47 6.24
N VAL A 155 -10.13 -13.10 5.66
CA VAL A 155 -9.15 -14.05 5.11
C VAL A 155 -8.63 -15.00 6.19
N SER A 156 -8.35 -14.48 7.39
CA SER A 156 -7.90 -15.31 8.51
C SER A 156 -8.96 -16.31 8.96
N GLY A 157 -10.24 -15.91 8.94
CA GLY A 157 -11.36 -16.81 9.19
C GLY A 157 -11.44 -17.94 8.17
N THR A 158 -11.36 -17.62 6.87
CA THR A 158 -11.35 -18.61 5.79
C THR A 158 -10.14 -19.55 5.91
N MET A 159 -8.96 -19.02 6.21
CA MET A 159 -7.75 -19.82 6.42
C MET A 159 -7.91 -20.79 7.59
N GLY A 160 -8.57 -20.40 8.67
CA GLY A 160 -8.93 -21.28 9.78
C GLY A 160 -9.79 -22.45 9.32
N SER A 161 -10.88 -22.17 8.58
CA SER A 161 -11.76 -23.23 8.05
C SER A 161 -11.03 -24.17 7.07
N THR A 162 -10.20 -23.63 6.17
CA THR A 162 -9.41 -24.45 5.24
C THR A 162 -8.40 -25.35 5.97
N ALA A 163 -7.81 -24.87 7.07
CA ALA A 163 -6.91 -25.67 7.88
C ALA A 163 -7.64 -26.83 8.59
N GLU A 164 -8.85 -26.59 9.11
CA GLU A 164 -9.70 -27.63 9.70
C GLU A 164 -10.10 -28.68 8.65
N GLU A 165 -10.50 -28.25 7.45
CA GLU A 165 -10.84 -29.14 6.33
C GLU A 165 -9.64 -29.97 5.89
N THR A 166 -8.47 -29.35 5.76
CA THR A 166 -7.21 -30.03 5.41
C THR A 166 -6.83 -31.08 6.47
N SER A 167 -7.00 -30.76 7.76
CA SER A 167 -6.76 -31.69 8.86
C SER A 167 -7.72 -32.88 8.83
N SER A 168 -9.01 -32.63 8.54
CA SER A 168 -10.00 -33.69 8.37
C SER A 168 -9.64 -34.61 7.21
N GLN A 169 -9.26 -34.03 6.06
CA GLN A 169 -8.86 -34.79 4.88
C GLN A 169 -7.60 -35.62 5.12
N ALA A 170 -6.63 -35.08 5.87
CA ALA A 170 -5.42 -35.82 6.26
C ALA A 170 -5.76 -37.06 7.08
N ASN A 171 -6.73 -36.99 8.00
CA ASN A 171 -7.20 -38.14 8.78
C ASN A 171 -7.88 -39.20 7.89
N VAL A 172 -8.68 -38.78 6.92
CA VAL A 172 -9.30 -39.71 5.94
C VAL A 172 -8.22 -40.43 5.12
N VAL A 173 -7.21 -39.70 4.65
CA VAL A 173 -6.08 -40.29 3.89
C VAL A 173 -5.28 -41.25 4.76
N ALA A 174 -5.02 -40.91 6.03
CA ALA A 174 -4.32 -41.79 6.95
C ALA A 174 -5.09 -43.11 7.16
N ALA A 175 -6.41 -43.04 7.37
CA ALA A 175 -7.25 -44.23 7.51
C ALA A 175 -7.23 -45.10 6.24
N ALA A 176 -7.32 -44.48 5.06
CA ALA A 176 -7.23 -45.20 3.79
C ALA A 176 -5.85 -45.88 3.60
N ALA A 177 -4.77 -45.22 4.02
CA ALA A 177 -3.42 -45.78 3.97
C ALA A 177 -3.28 -47.01 4.90
N GLU A 178 -3.87 -46.97 6.10
CA GLU A 178 -3.91 -48.14 6.99
C GLU A 178 -4.66 -49.32 6.37
N GLU A 179 -5.79 -49.06 5.70
CA GLU A 179 -6.56 -50.10 5.01
C GLU A 179 -5.77 -50.72 3.85
N VAL A 180 -5.12 -49.88 3.03
CA VAL A 180 -4.22 -50.35 1.96
C VAL A 180 -3.10 -51.22 2.53
N SER A 181 -2.48 -50.82 3.64
CA SER A 181 -1.43 -51.61 4.29
C SER A 181 -1.95 -52.98 4.72
N LYS A 182 -3.17 -53.07 5.27
CA LYS A 182 -3.80 -54.34 5.63
C LYS A 182 -4.06 -55.21 4.40
N ASN A 183 -4.52 -54.61 3.30
CA ASN A 183 -4.76 -55.33 2.05
C ASN A 183 -3.47 -55.88 1.45
N VAL A 184 -2.39 -55.08 1.44
CA VAL A 184 -1.06 -55.52 1.00
C VAL A 184 -0.55 -56.69 1.85
N GLN A 185 -0.76 -56.64 3.17
CA GLN A 185 -0.39 -57.75 4.06
C GLN A 185 -1.16 -59.04 3.72
N SER A 186 -2.47 -58.95 3.51
CA SER A 186 -3.30 -60.10 3.11
C SER A 186 -2.85 -60.69 1.77
N VAL A 187 -2.51 -59.84 0.79
CA VAL A 187 -1.97 -60.27 -0.51
C VAL A 187 -0.61 -60.96 -0.34
N SER A 188 0.25 -60.46 0.54
CA SER A 188 1.54 -61.10 0.86
C SER A 188 1.33 -62.50 1.42
N THR A 189 0.45 -62.66 2.41
CA THR A 189 0.11 -63.97 2.99
C THR A 189 -0.46 -64.92 1.92
N GLY A 190 -1.39 -64.44 1.08
CA GLY A 190 -1.93 -65.25 -0.02
C GLY A 190 -0.87 -65.66 -1.04
N SER A 191 0.13 -64.81 -1.28
CA SER A 191 1.26 -65.12 -2.18
C SER A 191 2.19 -66.18 -1.58
N GLU A 192 2.39 -66.18 -0.25
CA GLU A 192 3.14 -67.23 0.47
C GLU A 192 2.41 -68.58 0.39
N GLU A 193 1.10 -68.60 0.66
CA GLU A 193 0.27 -69.81 0.54
C GLU A 193 0.23 -70.36 -0.89
N MET A 194 0.13 -69.47 -1.89
CA MET A 194 0.18 -69.85 -3.30
C MET A 194 1.55 -70.44 -3.67
N THR A 195 2.64 -69.89 -3.15
CA THR A 195 3.99 -70.43 -3.38
C THR A 195 4.13 -71.83 -2.77
N ALA A 196 3.61 -72.04 -1.56
CA ALA A 196 3.59 -73.36 -0.92
C ALA A 196 2.76 -74.37 -1.74
N SER A 197 1.59 -73.95 -2.23
CA SER A 197 0.72 -74.77 -3.09
C SER A 197 1.40 -75.16 -4.40
N ILE A 198 2.13 -74.23 -5.03
CA ILE A 198 2.92 -74.49 -6.24
C ILE A 198 4.03 -75.52 -5.96
N GLN A 199 4.72 -75.42 -4.82
CA GLN A 199 5.75 -76.41 -4.43
C GLN A 199 5.13 -77.80 -4.23
N GLU A 200 3.96 -77.89 -3.61
CA GLU A 200 3.25 -79.16 -3.42
C GLU A 200 2.75 -79.75 -4.75
N ILE A 201 2.20 -78.93 -5.64
CA ILE A 201 1.81 -79.33 -7.00
C ILE A 201 3.03 -79.88 -7.74
N ALA A 202 4.17 -79.17 -7.73
CA ALA A 202 5.39 -79.62 -8.40
C ALA A 202 5.89 -80.98 -7.88
N LYS A 203 5.82 -81.19 -6.55
CA LYS A 203 6.13 -82.48 -5.91
C LYS A 203 5.18 -83.59 -6.37
N ASN A 204 3.88 -83.32 -6.36
CA ASN A 204 2.86 -84.29 -6.79
C ASN A 204 2.98 -84.64 -8.28
N THR A 205 3.28 -83.65 -9.14
CA THR A 205 3.54 -83.89 -10.56
C THR A 205 4.79 -84.76 -10.77
N THR A 206 5.83 -84.58 -9.97
CA THR A 206 7.05 -85.40 -10.02
C THR A 206 6.79 -86.84 -9.62
N GLU A 207 6.03 -87.07 -8.54
CA GLU A 207 5.62 -88.42 -8.13
C GLU A 207 4.70 -89.08 -9.17
N ALA A 208 3.75 -88.33 -9.74
CA ALA A 208 2.89 -88.84 -10.81
C ALA A 208 3.70 -89.27 -12.05
N ALA A 209 4.70 -88.47 -12.45
CA ALA A 209 5.61 -88.83 -13.55
C ALA A 209 6.42 -90.11 -13.24
N LYS A 210 6.88 -90.27 -11.99
CA LYS A 210 7.57 -91.49 -11.53
C LYS A 210 6.67 -92.71 -11.58
N VAL A 211 5.43 -92.61 -11.10
CA VAL A 211 4.44 -93.69 -11.17
C VAL A 211 4.12 -94.05 -12.62
N ALA A 212 3.94 -93.06 -13.49
CA ALA A 212 3.73 -93.29 -14.93
C ALA A 212 4.92 -94.02 -15.56
N SER A 213 6.16 -93.62 -15.24
CA SER A 213 7.37 -94.31 -15.72
C SER A 213 7.45 -95.76 -15.21
N GLN A 214 7.11 -96.00 -13.94
CA GLN A 214 7.02 -97.36 -13.39
C GLN A 214 5.96 -98.21 -14.11
N ALA A 215 4.78 -97.64 -14.38
CA ALA A 215 3.72 -98.33 -15.11
C ALA A 215 4.15 -98.71 -16.54
N VAL A 216 4.88 -97.84 -17.24
CA VAL A 216 5.48 -98.14 -18.55
C VAL A 216 6.45 -99.32 -18.45
N ASN A 217 7.37 -99.31 -17.47
CA ASN A 217 8.31 -100.42 -17.26
C ASN A 217 7.60 -101.75 -16.96
N VAL A 218 6.53 -101.72 -16.15
CA VAL A 218 5.72 -102.91 -15.85
C VAL A 218 5.01 -103.42 -17.10
N ALA A 219 4.46 -102.53 -17.92
CA ALA A 219 3.83 -102.89 -19.19
C ALA A 219 4.83 -103.51 -20.16
N GLU A 220 6.05 -102.97 -20.26
CA GLU A 220 7.15 -103.54 -21.07
C GLU A 220 7.54 -104.94 -20.60
N SER A 221 7.73 -105.15 -19.29
CA SER A 221 8.03 -106.46 -18.72
C SER A 221 6.91 -107.47 -18.94
N THR A 222 5.65 -107.01 -18.86
CA THR A 222 4.48 -107.85 -19.14
C THR A 222 4.45 -108.26 -20.60
N ASN A 223 4.70 -107.32 -21.52
CA ASN A 223 4.75 -107.58 -22.95
C ASN A 223 5.86 -108.58 -23.30
N ALA A 224 7.04 -108.47 -22.67
CA ALA A 224 8.12 -109.44 -22.83
C ALA A 224 7.73 -110.84 -22.33
N THR A 225 6.99 -110.92 -21.22
CA THR A 225 6.49 -112.19 -20.67
C THR A 225 5.45 -112.84 -21.60
N VAL A 226 4.50 -112.05 -22.12
CA VAL A 226 3.50 -112.51 -23.09
C VAL A 226 4.18 -112.99 -24.39
N ALA A 227 5.19 -112.27 -24.87
CA ALA A 227 5.97 -112.69 -26.04
C ALA A 227 6.66 -114.05 -25.81
N LYS A 228 7.29 -114.24 -24.63
CA LYS A 228 7.91 -115.52 -24.26
C LYS A 228 6.88 -116.66 -24.16
N LEU A 229 5.72 -116.40 -23.57
CA LEU A 229 4.62 -117.36 -23.50
C LEU A 229 4.09 -117.73 -24.89
N GLY A 230 4.02 -116.75 -25.81
CA GLY A 230 3.69 -116.95 -27.22
C GLY A 230 4.68 -117.87 -27.93
N GLN A 231 5.99 -117.65 -27.71
CA GLN A 231 7.04 -118.54 -28.22
C GLN A 231 6.87 -119.97 -27.68
N SER A 232 6.72 -120.14 -26.37
CA SER A 232 6.52 -121.47 -25.76
C SER A 232 5.25 -122.16 -26.27
N SER A 233 4.16 -121.41 -26.50
CA SER A 233 2.92 -121.95 -27.06
C SER A 233 3.10 -122.42 -28.52
N ALA A 234 3.90 -121.72 -29.32
CA ALA A 234 4.26 -122.13 -30.68
C ALA A 234 5.15 -123.39 -30.70
N GLU A 235 6.08 -123.49 -29.76
CA GLU A 235 6.89 -124.71 -29.53
C GLU A 235 5.99 -125.90 -29.16
N ILE A 236 5.06 -125.73 -28.22
CA ILE A 236 4.07 -126.76 -27.85
C ILE A 236 3.22 -127.16 -29.07
N GLY A 237 2.72 -126.20 -29.84
CA GLY A 237 1.97 -126.48 -31.06
C GLY A 237 2.78 -127.30 -32.08
N SER A 238 4.08 -127.05 -32.18
CA SER A 238 5.00 -127.84 -33.01
C SER A 238 5.15 -129.26 -32.47
N ILE A 239 5.29 -129.43 -31.15
CA ILE A 239 5.33 -130.75 -30.50
C ILE A 239 4.02 -131.52 -30.75
N ILE A 240 2.85 -130.88 -30.64
CA ILE A 240 1.55 -131.51 -30.92
C ILE A 240 1.48 -131.97 -32.39
N LYS A 241 1.99 -131.20 -33.36
CA LYS A 241 2.09 -131.65 -34.76
C LYS A 241 2.96 -132.88 -34.90
N VAL A 242 4.11 -132.94 -34.22
CA VAL A 242 4.96 -134.14 -34.20
C VAL A 242 4.23 -135.33 -33.58
N ILE A 243 3.58 -135.16 -32.43
CA ILE A 243 2.80 -136.21 -31.76
C ILE A 243 1.69 -136.72 -32.68
N ASN A 244 0.95 -135.84 -33.36
CA ASN A 244 -0.11 -136.23 -34.27
C ASN A 244 0.43 -136.99 -35.50
N SER A 245 1.59 -136.56 -36.03
CA SER A 245 2.28 -137.26 -37.12
C SER A 245 2.74 -138.66 -36.69
N ILE A 246 3.30 -138.79 -35.48
CA ILE A 246 3.66 -140.08 -34.88
C ILE A 246 2.41 -140.93 -34.71
N ALA A 247 1.33 -140.42 -34.11
CA ALA A 247 0.08 -141.15 -33.89
C ALA A 247 -0.55 -141.66 -35.21
N GLN A 248 -0.51 -140.86 -36.27
CA GLN A 248 -0.90 -141.29 -37.62
C GLN A 248 0.01 -142.42 -38.14
N GLN A 249 1.33 -142.33 -37.92
CA GLN A 249 2.29 -143.37 -38.29
C GLN A 249 2.09 -144.66 -37.48
N THR A 250 1.81 -144.59 -36.17
CA THR A 250 1.48 -145.75 -35.34
C THR A 250 0.17 -146.39 -35.75
N ASN A 251 -0.86 -145.60 -36.11
CA ASN A 251 -2.11 -146.10 -36.65
C ASN A 251 -1.91 -146.80 -38.02
N LEU A 252 -1.04 -146.26 -38.88
CA LEU A 252 -0.64 -146.87 -40.14
C LEU A 252 0.14 -148.19 -39.95
N LEU A 253 1.02 -148.25 -38.94
CA LEU A 253 1.74 -149.46 -38.54
C LEU A 253 0.78 -150.53 -37.97
N ALA A 254 -0.21 -150.12 -37.17
CA ALA A 254 -1.23 -151.00 -36.62
C ALA A 254 -2.25 -151.50 -37.66
N LEU A 255 -2.43 -150.77 -38.78
CA LEU A 255 -3.29 -151.18 -39.90
C LEU A 255 -2.56 -152.10 -40.91
N ASN A 256 -1.22 -152.09 -40.91
CA ASN A 256 -0.36 -152.91 -41.78
C ASN A 256 0.20 -154.16 -41.07
N ALA A 257 -0.15 -154.37 -39.79
CA ALA A 257 0.16 -155.55 -38.98
C ALA A 257 -1.08 -156.41 -38.79
#